data_AF-A0A0B1TQ75-F1
#
_entry.id   AF-A0A0B1TQ75-F1
#
_cell.length_a   1.000
_cell.length_b   1.000
_cell.length_c   1.000
_cell.angle_alpha   90.00
_cell.angle_beta   90.00
_cell.angle_gamma   90.00
#
_symmetry.space_group_name_H-M   'P 1'
#
loop_
_entity.id
_entity.type
_entity.pdbx_description
1 polymer ?
#
loop_
_entity_poly.entity_id
_entity_poly.type
_entity_poly.pdbx_seq_one_letter_code
_entity_poly.pdbx_strand_id
1 'polypeptide(L)'
;MNSSVDPCSDFYEYACGQWIRGHPIPDDAPSVSNFENLGQDLEFALKELLEEKVGKEQQVDRDSAIGKAKFFYKLCLNECRFCLISC
;
A
#
# COMPACT_ATOMS: atom_id res chain seq x y z
N MET A 1 -7.87 -16.17 -16.10
CA MET A 1 -7.90 -17.51 -16.70
C MET A 1 -7.87 -17.42 -18.21
N ASN A 2 -6.89 -18.06 -18.85
CA ASN A 2 -6.79 -18.25 -20.29
C ASN A 2 -7.25 -19.67 -20.67
N SER A 3 -8.54 -19.83 -20.97
CA SER A 3 -9.12 -21.14 -21.31
C SER A 3 -8.66 -21.74 -22.65
N SER A 4 -7.80 -21.03 -23.39
CA SER A 4 -7.26 -21.53 -24.67
C SER A 4 -6.02 -22.41 -24.49
N VAL A 5 -5.47 -22.49 -23.27
CA VAL A 5 -4.28 -23.29 -22.94
C VAL A 5 -4.70 -24.53 -22.17
N ASP A 6 -4.09 -25.68 -22.47
CA ASP A 6 -4.34 -26.91 -21.71
C ASP A 6 -3.69 -26.81 -20.31
N PRO A 7 -4.45 -26.88 -19.21
CA PRO A 7 -3.92 -26.80 -17.85
C PRO A 7 -2.92 -27.90 -17.52
N CYS A 8 -2.94 -29.04 -18.20
CA CYS A 8 -1.97 -30.12 -18.00
C CYS A 8 -0.60 -29.79 -18.60
N SER A 9 -0.55 -28.85 -19.56
CA SER A 9 0.67 -28.43 -20.25
C SER A 9 1.30 -27.18 -19.61
N ASP A 10 0.48 -26.19 -19.27
CA ASP A 10 0.89 -24.96 -18.59
C ASP A 10 -0.25 -24.45 -17.72
N PHE A 11 -0.27 -24.93 -16.47
CA PHE A 11 -1.27 -24.54 -15.50
C PHE A 11 -1.21 -23.04 -15.15
N TYR A 12 -0.01 -22.43 -15.21
CA TYR A 12 0.18 -21.05 -14.84
C TYR A 12 -0.42 -20.10 -15.89
N GLU A 13 -0.14 -20.32 -17.18
CA GLU A 13 -0.77 -19.54 -18.26
C GLU A 13 -2.28 -19.78 -18.30
N TYR A 14 -2.75 -21.02 -18.07
CA TYR A 14 -4.18 -21.30 -17.96
C TYR A 14 -4.84 -20.50 -16.83
N ALA A 15 -4.30 -20.52 -15.62
CA ALA A 15 -4.90 -19.81 -14.49
C ALA A 15 -4.76 -18.29 -14.61
N CYS A 16 -3.54 -17.81 -14.89
CA CYS A 16 -3.12 -16.42 -14.72
C CYS A 16 -2.89 -15.66 -16.03
N GLY A 17 -2.80 -16.32 -17.19
CA GLY A 17 -2.32 -15.69 -18.44
C GLY A 17 -3.10 -14.44 -18.88
N GLN A 18 -4.43 -14.44 -18.72
CA GLN A 18 -5.23 -13.24 -18.99
C GLN A 18 -5.01 -12.11 -17.98
N TRP A 19 -4.72 -12.45 -16.72
CA TRP A 19 -4.49 -11.45 -15.67
C TRP A 19 -3.20 -10.68 -15.95
N ILE A 20 -2.12 -11.38 -16.31
CA ILE A 20 -0.82 -10.79 -16.65
C ILE A 20 -0.94 -9.81 -17.83
N ARG A 21 -1.76 -10.15 -18.85
CA ARG A 21 -2.00 -9.27 -20.00
C ARG A 21 -2.74 -7.98 -19.64
N GLY A 22 -3.60 -8.02 -18.61
CA GLY A 22 -4.34 -6.86 -18.13
C GLY A 22 -3.61 -6.02 -17.08
N HIS A 23 -2.52 -6.55 -16.50
CA HIS A 23 -1.76 -5.92 -15.41
C HIS A 23 -0.29 -5.87 -15.79
N PRO A 24 0.13 -4.94 -16.68
CA PRO A 24 1.54 -4.69 -16.92
C PRO A 24 2.22 -4.14 -15.66
N ILE A 25 3.53 -4.41 -15.52
CA ILE A 25 4.32 -3.88 -14.41
C ILE A 25 4.43 -2.35 -14.59
N PRO A 26 4.00 -1.54 -13.61
CA PRO A 26 4.12 -0.08 -13.69
C PRO A 26 5.57 0.37 -13.44
N ASP A 27 5.91 1.59 -13.88
CA ASP A 27 7.30 2.11 -13.86
C ASP A 27 7.89 2.25 -12.44
N ASP A 28 7.02 2.35 -11.43
CA ASP A 28 7.38 2.50 -10.02
C ASP A 28 7.44 1.17 -9.25
N ALA A 29 7.21 0.04 -9.92
CA ALA A 29 7.23 -1.28 -9.28
C ALA A 29 8.19 -2.26 -9.97
N PRO A 30 8.87 -3.13 -9.21
CA PRO A 30 9.69 -4.19 -9.78
C PRO A 30 8.87 -5.40 -10.27
N SER A 31 7.63 -5.55 -9.80
CA SER A 31 6.74 -6.69 -10.10
C SER A 31 5.26 -6.29 -9.96
N VAL A 32 4.39 -7.14 -10.50
CA VAL A 32 2.93 -7.03 -10.34
C VAL A 32 2.36 -8.42 -10.03
N SER A 33 1.68 -8.55 -8.90
CA SER A 33 0.94 -9.75 -8.52
C SER A 33 -0.32 -9.35 -7.75
N ASN A 34 -1.19 -10.33 -7.50
CA ASN A 34 -2.38 -10.10 -6.68
C ASN A 34 -2.03 -9.73 -5.22
N PHE A 35 -0.85 -10.09 -4.73
CA PHE A 35 -0.42 -9.72 -3.37
C PHE A 35 -0.10 -8.25 -3.23
N GLU A 36 0.48 -7.61 -4.26
CA GLU A 36 0.75 -6.18 -4.29
C GLU A 36 -0.55 -5.39 -4.24
N ASN A 37 -1.60 -5.82 -4.95
CA ASN A 37 -2.93 -5.21 -4.85
C ASN A 37 -3.48 -5.26 -3.42
N LEU A 38 -3.38 -6.43 -2.76
CA LEU A 38 -3.80 -6.56 -1.36
C LEU A 38 -2.96 -5.70 -0.41
N GLY A 39 -1.66 -5.57 -0.69
CA GLY A 39 -0.76 -4.68 0.05
C GLY A 39 -1.19 -3.22 -0.06
N GLN A 40 -1.51 -2.77 -1.27
CA GLN A 40 -2.00 -1.41 -1.51
C GLN A 40 -3.32 -1.14 -0.77
N ASP A 41 -4.29 -2.06 -0.83
CA ASP A 41 -5.55 -1.92 -0.11
C ASP A 41 -5.33 -1.82 1.41
N LEU A 42 -4.40 -2.62 1.96
CA LEU A 42 -4.01 -2.56 3.36
C LEU A 42 -3.33 -1.22 3.71
N GLU A 43 -2.44 -0.73 2.86
CA GLU A 43 -1.78 0.57 3.05
C GLU A 43 -2.80 1.73 3.06
N PHE A 44 -3.81 1.69 2.19
CA PHE A 44 -4.90 2.68 2.19
C PHE A 44 -5.71 2.63 3.48
N ALA A 45 -6.05 1.44 3.96
CA ALA A 45 -6.75 1.28 5.24
C ALA A 45 -5.91 1.80 6.42
N LEU A 46 -4.61 1.51 6.44
CA LEU A 46 -3.69 2.02 7.47
C LEU A 46 -3.55 3.54 7.40
N LYS A 47 -3.44 4.11 6.19
CA LYS A 47 -3.41 5.56 5.97
C LYS A 47 -4.65 6.22 6.57
N GLU A 48 -5.84 5.70 6.29
CA GLU A 48 -7.09 6.23 6.83
C GLU A 48 -7.07 6.24 8.36
N LEU A 49 -6.67 5.14 8.99
CA LEU A 49 -6.57 5.03 10.46
C LEU A 49 -5.54 6.01 11.05
N LEU A 50 -4.41 6.25 10.38
CA LEU A 50 -3.35 7.14 10.84
C LEU A 50 -3.71 8.63 10.65
N GLU A 51 -4.45 8.96 9.59
CA GLU A 51 -4.91 10.31 9.27
C GLU A 51 -6.20 10.70 10.02
N GLU A 52 -6.97 9.73 10.50
CA GLU A 52 -8.19 9.95 11.26
C GLU A 52 -7.95 10.97 12.39
N LYS A 53 -8.75 12.04 12.36
CA LYS A 53 -8.70 13.11 13.35
C LYS A 53 -9.07 12.52 14.70
N VAL A 54 -8.10 12.52 15.60
CA VAL A 54 -8.29 12.23 17.02
C VAL A 54 -9.48 13.07 17.52
N GLY A 55 -10.61 12.39 17.77
CA GLY A 55 -11.85 13.04 18.18
C GLY A 55 -11.63 13.82 19.48
N LYS A 56 -12.40 14.89 19.69
CA LYS A 56 -12.27 15.74 20.89
C LYS A 56 -12.44 14.99 22.22
N GLU A 57 -13.00 13.78 22.19
CA GLU A 57 -13.16 12.87 23.33
C GLU A 57 -12.06 11.80 23.44
N GLN A 58 -11.35 11.48 22.36
CA GLN A 58 -10.15 10.67 22.44
C GLN A 58 -8.98 11.62 22.65
N GLN A 59 -8.62 11.93 23.88
CA GLN A 59 -7.22 12.30 24.11
C GLN A 59 -6.40 11.05 23.81
N VAL A 60 -6.03 10.83 22.54
CA VAL A 60 -4.98 9.88 22.19
C VAL A 60 -3.77 10.39 22.94
N ASP A 61 -3.48 9.73 24.05
CA ASP A 61 -2.32 10.00 24.87
C ASP A 61 -1.12 10.01 23.94
N ARG A 62 -0.43 11.17 23.89
CA ARG A 62 0.76 11.32 23.03
C ARG A 62 1.82 10.30 23.39
N ASP A 63 1.81 9.80 24.63
CA ASP A 63 2.77 8.81 25.10
C ASP A 63 2.38 7.37 24.76
N SER A 64 1.13 7.13 24.35
CA SER A 64 0.66 5.84 23.86
C SER A 64 1.35 5.43 22.56
N ALA A 65 1.42 4.11 22.31
CA ALA A 65 1.99 3.56 21.08
C ALA A 65 1.29 4.09 19.82
N ILE A 66 -0.04 4.22 19.87
CA ILE A 66 -0.85 4.74 18.76
C ILE A 66 -0.58 6.24 18.54
N GLY A 67 -0.48 7.01 19.62
CA GLY A 67 -0.14 8.44 19.56
C GLY A 67 1.23 8.68 18.91
N LYS A 68 2.24 7.90 19.32
CA LYS A 68 3.59 7.93 18.74
C LYS A 68 3.60 7.52 17.27
N ALA A 69 2.86 6.48 16.89
CA ALA A 69 2.74 6.05 15.49
C ALA A 69 2.11 7.13 14.59
N LYS A 70 0.98 7.72 15.01
CA LYS A 70 0.34 8.84 14.30
C LYS A 70 1.24 10.07 14.20
N PHE A 71 2.00 10.38 15.26
CA PHE A 71 2.95 11.49 15.24
C PHE A 71 4.11 11.24 14.26
N PHE A 72 4.69 10.04 14.30
CA PHE A 72 5.76 9.65 13.38
C PHE A 72 5.31 9.69 11.91
N TYR A 73 4.12 9.16 11.62
CA TYR A 73 3.52 9.23 10.28
C TYR A 73 3.44 10.68 9.75
N LYS A 74 2.97 11.62 10.59
CA LYS A 74 2.90 13.04 10.24
C LYS A 74 4.27 13.69 10.03
N LEU A 75 5.30 13.24 10.74
CA LEU A 75 6.66 13.74 10.53
C LEU A 75 7.23 13.28 9.18
N CYS A 76 6.92 12.05 8.77
CA CYS A 76 7.37 11.49 7.49
C CYS A 76 6.78 12.23 6.29
N LEU A 77 5.48 12.56 6.33
CA LEU A 77 4.77 13.21 5.23
C LEU A 77 4.97 14.74 5.15
N ASN A 78 5.56 15.35 6.18
CA ASN A 78 5.73 16.81 6.22
C ASN A 78 7.01 17.23 5.49
N GLU A 79 6.94 17.22 4.16
CA GLU A 79 8.06 17.53 3.25
C GLU A 79 8.65 18.94 3.48
N CYS A 80 7.85 19.90 3.96
CA CYS A 80 8.32 21.26 4.26
C CYS A 80 9.32 21.33 5.44
N ARG A 81 9.45 20.30 6.27
CA ARG A 81 10.43 20.30 7.36
C ARG A 81 11.83 19.87 6.92
N PHE A 82 11.93 19.07 5.85
CA PHE A 82 13.21 18.66 5.26
C PHE A 82 13.85 19.74 4.38
N CYS A 83 13.07 20.70 3.88
CA CYS A 83 13.59 21.83 3.12
C CYS A 83 14.56 22.72 3.93
N LEU A 84 14.46 22.71 5.27
CA LEU A 84 15.38 23.44 6.16
C LEU A 84 16.78 22.81 6.31
N ILE A 85 17.02 21.61 5.77
CA ILE A 85 18.31 20.90 5.86
C ILE A 85 19.12 21.03 4.55
N SER A 86 18.56 21.63 3.49
CA SER A 86 19.24 21.78 2.18
C SER A 86 19.19 23.21 1.61
N CYS A 87 19.16 24.22 2.48
CA CYS A 87 19.46 25.61 2.09
C CYS A 87 20.91 25.94 2.50
#